data_AF-A0A7C4VNR7-F1
#
_entry.id   AF-A0A7C4VNR7-F1
#
_cell.length_a   1.000
_cell.length_b   1.000
_cell.length_c   1.000
_cell.angle_alpha   90.00
_cell.angle_beta   90.00
_cell.angle_gamma   90.00
#
_symmetry.space_group_name_H-M   'P 1'
#
loop_
_entity.id
_entity.type
_entity.pdbx_description
1 polymer ?
#
loop_
_entity_poly.entity_id
_entity_poly.type
_entity_poly.pdbx_seq_one_letter_code
_entity_poly.pdbx_strand_id
1 'polypeptide(L)'
;MGLEMNETKKALGKKSRLLKRENRALIYMTIAKEPSSFSELLEKTKLSRSVLTQHLKELENEGLIYKDIIKPTETLDKSQIGKIVYKIKEDEIENFLMQTINMNFTIADLVEDENLKQKLNEYAKEIAKAITQYINQLRTVREQSLKK
;
A
#
# COMPACT_ATOMS: atom_id res chain seq x y z
N MET A 1 32.98 -24.91 -5.07
CA MET A 1 33.08 -23.43 -5.09
C MET A 1 32.15 -22.73 -6.09
N GLY A 2 31.85 -23.27 -7.28
CA GLY A 2 30.97 -22.60 -8.26
C GLY A 2 29.46 -22.64 -7.97
N LEU A 3 28.96 -23.63 -7.21
CA LEU A 3 27.54 -23.77 -6.88
C LEU A 3 27.10 -22.82 -5.74
N GLU A 4 27.90 -22.68 -4.68
CA GLU A 4 27.59 -21.81 -3.53
C GLU A 4 27.49 -20.32 -3.92
N MET A 5 28.35 -19.83 -4.83
CA MET A 5 28.29 -18.46 -5.34
C MET A 5 27.01 -18.18 -6.14
N ASN A 6 26.42 -19.19 -6.77
CA ASN A 6 25.21 -19.04 -7.57
C ASN A 6 23.96 -19.00 -6.66
N GLU A 7 23.97 -19.77 -5.58
CA GLU A 7 22.92 -19.77 -4.56
C GLU A 7 22.90 -18.47 -3.74
N THR A 8 24.06 -17.93 -3.35
CA THR A 8 24.15 -16.64 -2.64
C THR A 8 23.63 -15.47 -3.49
N LYS A 9 23.96 -15.43 -4.79
CA LYS A 9 23.44 -14.40 -5.71
C LYS A 9 21.93 -14.48 -5.88
N LYS A 10 21.37 -15.70 -5.99
CA LYS A 10 19.92 -15.91 -6.03
C LYS A 10 19.24 -15.47 -4.74
N ALA A 11 19.83 -15.78 -3.58
CA ALA A 11 19.30 -15.36 -2.27
C ALA A 11 19.31 -13.83 -2.09
N LEU A 12 20.39 -13.16 -2.48
CA LEU A 12 20.49 -11.69 -2.47
C LEU A 12 19.46 -11.03 -3.39
N GLY A 13 19.26 -11.58 -4.59
CA GLY A 13 18.24 -11.10 -5.53
C GLY A 13 16.81 -11.25 -4.98
N LYS A 14 16.50 -12.37 -4.31
CA LYS A 14 15.21 -12.57 -3.64
C LYS A 14 14.98 -11.56 -2.51
N LYS A 15 15.97 -11.37 -1.64
CA LYS A 15 15.90 -10.43 -0.51
C LYS A 15 15.70 -8.98 -0.96
N SER A 16 16.42 -8.56 -2.01
CA SER A 16 16.27 -7.22 -2.59
C SER A 16 14.87 -6.98 -3.19
N ARG A 17 14.30 -7.99 -3.87
CA ARG A 17 12.92 -7.91 -4.41
C ARG A 17 11.87 -7.84 -3.30
N LEU A 18 12.06 -8.58 -2.21
CA LEU A 18 11.17 -8.55 -1.05
C LEU A 18 11.18 -7.17 -0.39
N LEU A 19 12.36 -6.63 -0.10
CA LEU A 19 12.51 -5.29 0.49
C LEU A 19 11.88 -4.20 -0.37
N LYS A 20 12.06 -4.28 -1.70
CA LYS A 20 11.43 -3.35 -2.66
C LYS A 20 9.89 -3.36 -2.52
N ARG A 21 9.31 -4.54 -2.32
CA ARG A 21 7.86 -4.72 -2.18
C ARG A 21 7.36 -4.24 -0.82
N GLU A 22 8.08 -4.55 0.26
CA GLU A 22 7.77 -4.09 1.63
C GLU A 22 7.77 -2.57 1.72
N ASN A 23 8.79 -1.91 1.18
CA ASN A 23 8.87 -0.45 1.17
C ASN A 23 7.69 0.18 0.42
N ARG A 24 7.29 -0.42 -0.71
CA ARG A 24 6.14 0.04 -1.48
C ARG A 24 4.82 -0.14 -0.72
N ALA A 25 4.65 -1.27 -0.04
CA ALA A 25 3.51 -1.54 0.83
C ALA A 25 3.44 -0.54 2.00
N LEU A 26 4.58 -0.29 2.66
CA LEU A 26 4.69 0.69 3.74
C LEU A 26 4.25 2.08 3.28
N ILE A 27 4.74 2.55 2.13
CA ILE A 27 4.39 3.87 1.58
C ILE A 27 2.90 3.94 1.29
N TYR A 28 2.35 2.98 0.55
CA TYR A 28 0.93 2.98 0.20
C TYR A 28 0.04 2.96 1.46
N MET A 29 0.32 2.08 2.41
CA MET A 29 -0.44 1.99 3.66
C MET A 29 -0.34 3.27 4.50
N THR A 30 0.80 3.96 4.44
CA THR A 30 0.96 5.27 5.11
C THR A 30 0.04 6.31 4.49
N ILE A 31 -0.03 6.37 3.16
CA ILE A 31 -0.91 7.29 2.42
C ILE A 31 -2.39 6.91 2.64
N ALA A 32 -2.70 5.62 2.67
CA ALA A 32 -4.05 5.11 2.87
C ALA A 32 -4.63 5.46 4.23
N LYS A 33 -3.79 5.49 5.27
CA LYS A 33 -4.18 5.93 6.61
C LYS A 33 -4.46 7.43 6.65
N GLU A 34 -3.60 8.20 5.99
CA GLU A 34 -3.69 9.66 6.00
C GLU A 34 -3.01 10.24 4.75
N PRO A 35 -3.72 11.06 3.95
CA PRO A 35 -3.10 11.83 2.87
C PRO A 35 -1.90 12.60 3.40
N SER A 36 -0.73 12.34 2.82
CA SER A 36 0.54 12.83 3.35
C SER A 36 1.36 13.49 2.26
N SER A 37 2.00 14.60 2.59
CA SER A 37 2.99 15.26 1.74
C SER A 37 4.28 14.44 1.64
N PHE A 38 5.15 14.80 0.70
CA PHE A 38 6.43 14.13 0.54
C PHE A 38 7.31 14.20 1.81
N SER A 39 7.32 15.34 2.50
CA SER A 39 8.09 15.52 3.74
C SER A 39 7.55 14.66 4.88
N GLU A 40 6.22 14.63 5.05
CA GLU A 40 5.58 13.77 6.07
C GLU A 40 5.82 12.28 5.77
N LEU A 41 5.80 11.88 4.50
CA LEU A 41 6.13 10.50 4.11
C LEU A 41 7.58 10.13 4.43
N LEU A 42 8.55 11.04 4.25
CA LEU A 42 9.93 10.79 4.68
C LEU A 42 10.01 10.55 6.19
N GLU A 43 9.32 11.37 6.98
CA GLU A 43 9.34 11.26 8.43
C GLU A 43 8.66 9.99 8.93
N LYS A 44 7.50 9.62 8.34
CA LYS A 44 6.71 8.44 8.73
C LYS A 44 7.34 7.13 8.30
N THR A 45 7.89 7.07 7.08
CA THR A 45 8.44 5.81 6.52
C THR A 45 9.91 5.58 6.84
N LYS A 46 10.64 6.64 7.25
CA LYS A 46 12.10 6.62 7.48
C LYS A 46 12.93 6.14 6.28
N LEU A 47 12.35 6.17 5.07
CA LEU A 47 13.04 5.82 3.84
C LEU A 47 13.92 6.97 3.36
N SER A 48 14.96 6.64 2.59
CA SER A 48 15.76 7.67 1.94
C SER A 48 14.96 8.38 0.85
N ARG A 49 15.34 9.63 0.57
CA ARG A 49 14.67 10.47 -0.44
C ARG A 49 14.60 9.82 -1.82
N SER A 50 15.68 9.16 -2.24
CA SER A 50 15.75 8.47 -3.54
C SER A 50 14.79 7.27 -3.58
N VAL A 51 14.80 6.44 -2.54
CA VAL A 51 13.93 5.24 -2.44
C VAL A 51 12.46 5.64 -2.41
N LEU A 52 12.09 6.63 -1.59
CA LEU A 52 10.72 7.13 -1.52
C LEU A 52 10.24 7.68 -2.88
N THR A 53 11.07 8.50 -3.52
CA THR A 53 10.74 9.10 -4.83
C THR A 53 10.51 8.02 -5.89
N GLN A 54 11.37 7.02 -5.94
CA GLN A 54 11.24 5.90 -6.87
C GLN A 54 9.92 5.17 -6.69
N HIS A 55 9.59 4.79 -5.45
CA HIS A 55 8.37 4.03 -5.16
C HIS A 55 7.09 4.83 -5.36
N LEU A 56 7.09 6.12 -5.02
CA LEU A 56 5.94 6.99 -5.30
C LEU A 56 5.68 7.07 -6.81
N LYS A 57 6.72 7.18 -7.64
CA LYS A 57 6.57 7.16 -9.10
C LYS A 57 6.02 5.83 -9.60
N GLU A 58 6.48 4.70 -9.04
CA GLU A 58 5.93 3.38 -9.37
C GLU A 58 4.44 3.28 -9.01
N LEU A 59 4.06 3.70 -7.80
CA LEU A 59 2.66 3.69 -7.34
C LEU A 59 1.77 4.63 -8.16
N GLU A 60 2.26 5.81 -8.57
CA GLU A 60 1.55 6.74 -9.44
C GLU A 60 1.33 6.14 -10.84
N ASN A 61 2.36 5.50 -11.41
CA ASN A 61 2.29 4.84 -12.72
C ASN A 61 1.35 3.62 -12.71
N GLU A 62 1.32 2.88 -11.60
CA GLU A 62 0.39 1.77 -11.37
C GLU A 62 -1.05 2.29 -11.11
N GLY A 63 -1.25 3.59 -11.02
CA GLY A 63 -2.56 4.20 -10.82
C GLY A 63 -3.08 4.07 -9.38
N LEU A 64 -2.26 3.61 -8.45
CA LEU A 64 -2.66 3.32 -7.06
C LEU A 64 -2.76 4.58 -6.20
N ILE A 65 -1.96 5.60 -6.53
CA ILE A 65 -1.97 6.90 -5.84
C ILE A 65 -2.01 8.04 -6.85
N TYR A 66 -2.34 9.23 -6.36
CA TYR A 66 -2.28 10.48 -7.12
C TYR A 66 -1.91 11.65 -6.21
N LYS A 67 -1.38 12.72 -6.80
CA LYS A 67 -1.16 14.00 -6.10
C LYS A 67 -2.41 14.85 -6.17
N ASP A 68 -2.75 15.47 -5.05
CA ASP A 68 -3.84 16.43 -4.96
C ASP A 68 -3.52 17.52 -3.93
N ILE A 69 -4.30 18.58 -3.94
CA ILE A 69 -4.20 19.67 -2.98
C ILE A 69 -5.31 19.50 -1.95
N ILE A 70 -4.98 19.61 -0.67
CA ILE A 70 -5.99 19.58 0.40
C ILE A 70 -6.90 20.81 0.27
N LYS A 71 -8.19 20.56 0.08
CA LYS A 71 -9.23 21.60 -0.04
C LYS A 71 -9.78 21.98 1.34
N PRO A 72 -10.32 23.19 1.51
CA PRO A 72 -10.98 23.60 2.76
C PRO A 72 -12.12 22.69 3.22
N THR A 73 -12.75 21.97 2.29
CA THR A 73 -13.85 21.04 2.57
C THR A 73 -13.38 19.67 3.08
N GLU A 74 -12.06 19.40 3.04
CA GLU A 74 -11.50 18.09 3.38
C GLU A 74 -10.86 18.04 4.78
N THR A 75 -10.60 19.19 5.39
CA THR A 75 -9.95 19.27 6.70
C THR A 75 -10.44 20.46 7.51
N LEU A 76 -10.49 20.30 8.83
CA LEU A 76 -10.73 21.38 9.77
C LEU A 76 -9.44 22.12 10.15
N ASP A 77 -8.28 21.52 9.89
CA ASP A 77 -6.98 22.14 10.15
C ASP A 77 -6.59 23.07 8.99
N LYS A 78 -6.72 24.39 9.23
CA LYS A 78 -6.40 25.43 8.24
C LYS A 78 -4.94 25.41 7.79
N SER A 79 -4.01 24.88 8.60
CA SER A 79 -2.59 24.81 8.24
C SER A 79 -2.30 23.78 7.14
N GLN A 80 -3.22 22.85 6.91
CA GLN A 80 -3.10 21.79 5.91
C GLN A 80 -3.65 22.21 4.55
N ILE A 81 -4.54 23.20 4.52
CA ILE A 81 -5.19 23.67 3.29
C ILE A 81 -4.12 24.19 2.31
N GLY A 82 -4.22 23.77 1.05
CA GLY A 82 -3.27 24.19 0.01
C GLY A 82 -2.00 23.32 -0.06
N LYS A 83 -1.78 22.40 0.88
CA LYS A 83 -0.65 21.46 0.80
C LYS A 83 -0.88 20.43 -0.31
N ILE A 84 0.18 20.14 -1.06
CA ILE A 84 0.23 19.03 -2.02
C ILE A 84 0.49 17.74 -1.23
N VAL A 85 -0.44 16.80 -1.34
CA VAL A 85 -0.37 15.50 -0.69
C VAL A 85 -0.59 14.39 -1.69
N TYR A 86 -0.08 13.20 -1.36
CA TYR A 86 -0.46 11.98 -2.05
C TYR A 86 -1.75 11.45 -1.44
N LYS A 87 -2.66 10.99 -2.28
CA LYS A 87 -3.92 10.32 -1.93
C LYS A 87 -3.98 8.97 -2.64
N ILE A 88 -4.66 7.99 -2.05
CA ILE A 88 -4.91 6.70 -2.71
C ILE A 88 -6.07 6.82 -3.70
N LYS A 89 -6.00 6.09 -4.82
CA LYS A 89 -7.19 5.85 -5.64
C LYS A 89 -8.00 4.75 -4.97
N GLU A 90 -9.16 5.13 -4.46
CA GLU A 90 -10.01 4.24 -3.66
C GLU A 90 -10.46 2.99 -4.42
N ASP A 91 -10.62 3.10 -5.74
CA ASP A 91 -11.09 2.01 -6.60
C ASP A 91 -10.05 0.88 -6.75
N GLU A 92 -8.80 1.14 -6.33
CA GLU A 92 -7.68 0.20 -6.40
C GLU A 92 -7.26 -0.39 -5.05
N ILE A 93 -7.98 -0.05 -3.96
CA ILE A 93 -7.67 -0.52 -2.59
C ILE A 93 -7.70 -2.05 -2.52
N GLU A 94 -8.72 -2.67 -3.12
CA GLU A 94 -8.89 -4.12 -3.09
C GLU A 94 -7.72 -4.85 -3.75
N ASN A 95 -7.35 -4.43 -4.96
CA ASN A 95 -6.23 -4.99 -5.70
C ASN A 95 -4.92 -4.86 -4.92
N PHE A 96 -4.67 -3.69 -4.32
CA PHE A 96 -3.46 -3.46 -3.56
C PHE A 96 -3.40 -4.27 -2.26
N LEU A 97 -4.51 -4.36 -1.53
CA LEU A 97 -4.61 -5.19 -0.32
C LEU A 97 -4.36 -6.66 -0.68
N MET A 98 -4.99 -7.16 -1.73
CA MET A 98 -4.78 -8.52 -2.22
C MET A 98 -3.33 -8.79 -2.59
N GLN A 99 -2.69 -7.86 -3.31
CA GLN A 99 -1.26 -7.97 -3.63
C GLN A 99 -0.40 -8.00 -2.36
N THR A 100 -0.67 -7.10 -1.41
CA THR A 100 0.08 -6.98 -0.15
C THR A 100 -0.06 -8.23 0.73
N ILE A 101 -1.27 -8.77 0.83
CA ILE A 101 -1.49 -9.95 1.65
C ILE A 101 -0.91 -11.21 0.99
N ASN A 102 -1.09 -11.39 -0.33
CA ASN A 102 -0.45 -12.49 -1.07
C ASN A 102 1.09 -12.42 -0.98
N MET A 103 1.67 -11.21 -0.88
CA MET A 103 3.11 -11.03 -0.65
C MET A 103 3.56 -11.52 0.73
N ASN A 104 2.77 -11.29 1.78
CA ASN A 104 3.04 -11.85 3.11
C ASN A 104 2.89 -13.38 3.12
N PHE A 105 2.05 -13.96 2.28
CA PHE A 105 2.02 -15.41 2.07
C PHE A 105 3.16 -15.94 1.20
N THR A 106 3.85 -15.08 0.45
CA THR A 106 5.12 -15.48 -0.19
C THR A 106 6.25 -15.60 0.85
N ILE A 107 6.11 -14.97 2.03
CA ILE A 107 6.99 -15.24 3.20
C ILE A 107 6.63 -16.59 3.84
N ALA A 108 5.43 -17.12 3.60
CA ALA A 108 5.02 -18.45 4.02
C ALA A 108 5.70 -19.57 3.21
N ASP A 109 6.69 -19.30 2.36
CA ASP A 109 7.70 -20.31 1.99
C ASP A 109 8.46 -20.87 3.23
N LEU A 110 8.26 -20.29 4.42
CA LEU A 110 8.66 -20.85 5.72
C LEU A 110 7.63 -21.81 6.35
N VAL A 111 6.42 -21.90 5.80
CA VAL A 111 5.35 -22.81 6.23
C VAL A 111 5.26 -23.90 5.17
N GLU A 112 5.78 -25.08 5.45
CA GLU A 112 5.72 -26.22 4.50
C GLU A 112 4.29 -26.74 4.28
N ASP A 113 3.32 -26.28 5.09
CA ASP A 113 1.92 -26.69 5.03
C ASP A 113 1.12 -25.88 4.00
N GLU A 114 0.92 -26.48 2.82
CA GLU A 114 0.12 -25.93 1.72
C GLU A 114 -1.36 -25.69 2.08
N ASN A 115 -1.94 -26.49 2.99
CA ASN A 115 -3.32 -26.27 3.42
C ASN A 115 -3.44 -25.00 4.27
N LEU A 116 -2.45 -24.74 5.12
CA LEU A 116 -2.41 -23.53 5.92
C LEU A 116 -2.22 -22.29 5.04
N LYS A 117 -1.34 -22.35 4.03
CA LYS A 117 -1.20 -21.28 3.03
C LYS A 117 -2.50 -20.98 2.31
N GLN A 118 -3.20 -22.01 1.84
CA GLN A 118 -4.46 -21.83 1.13
C GLN A 118 -5.51 -21.15 2.02
N LYS A 119 -5.69 -21.63 3.26
CA LYS A 119 -6.63 -21.03 4.22
C LYS A 119 -6.31 -19.58 4.53
N LEU A 120 -5.03 -19.26 4.72
CA LEU A 120 -4.64 -17.90 5.02
C LEU A 120 -4.84 -16.94 3.81
N ASN A 121 -4.59 -17.42 2.58
CA ASN A 121 -4.94 -16.70 1.35
C ASN A 121 -6.46 -16.47 1.22
N GLU A 122 -7.28 -17.46 1.59
CA GLU A 122 -8.74 -17.33 1.58
C GLU A 122 -9.21 -16.29 2.62
N TYR A 123 -8.67 -16.31 3.84
CA TYR A 123 -8.99 -15.29 4.84
C TYR A 123 -8.59 -13.89 4.41
N ALA A 124 -7.44 -13.75 3.76
CA ALA A 124 -7.02 -12.48 3.20
C ALA A 124 -7.99 -11.92 2.15
N LYS A 125 -8.48 -12.77 1.25
CA LYS A 125 -9.51 -12.41 0.27
C LYS A 125 -10.77 -11.93 0.95
N GLU A 126 -11.25 -12.68 1.94
CA GLU A 126 -12.47 -12.31 2.67
C GLU A 126 -12.30 -11.00 3.45
N ILE A 127 -11.13 -10.76 4.07
CA ILE A 127 -10.82 -9.49 4.73
C ILE A 127 -10.81 -8.33 3.73
N ALA A 128 -10.12 -8.48 2.60
CA ALA A 128 -10.08 -7.45 1.57
C ALA A 128 -11.49 -7.12 1.05
N LYS A 129 -12.30 -8.15 0.77
CA LYS A 129 -13.68 -8.00 0.32
C LYS A 129 -14.56 -7.30 1.36
N ALA A 130 -14.43 -7.66 2.64
CA ALA A 130 -15.17 -7.03 3.73
C ALA A 130 -14.81 -5.53 3.86
N ILE A 131 -13.52 -5.17 3.72
CA ILE A 131 -13.06 -3.78 3.72
C ILE A 131 -13.67 -3.02 2.54
N THR A 132 -13.63 -3.59 1.33
CA THR A 132 -14.24 -2.95 0.14
C THR A 132 -15.75 -2.72 0.34
N GLN A 133 -16.47 -3.72 0.84
CA GLN A 133 -17.90 -3.60 1.11
C GLN A 133 -18.20 -2.48 2.10
N TYR A 134 -17.42 -2.37 3.16
CA TYR A 134 -17.57 -1.32 4.16
C TYR A 134 -17.30 0.08 3.58
N ILE A 135 -16.25 0.24 2.76
CA ILE A 135 -15.95 1.51 2.07
C ILE A 135 -17.12 1.92 1.16
N ASN A 136 -17.70 0.99 0.41
CA ASN A 136 -18.84 1.26 -0.47
C ASN A 136 -20.11 1.65 0.31
N GLN A 137 -20.35 1.03 1.48
CA GLN A 137 -21.44 1.45 2.37
C GLN A 137 -21.24 2.89 2.86
N LEU A 138 -20.02 3.26 3.28
CA LEU A 138 -19.71 4.62 3.70
C LEU A 138 -19.89 5.65 2.57
N ARG A 139 -19.50 5.29 1.34
CA ARG A 139 -19.75 6.14 0.15
C ARG A 139 -21.23 6.40 -0.05
N THR A 140 -22.05 5.35 0.00
CA THR A 140 -23.51 5.44 -0.18
C THR A 140 -24.14 6.39 0.85
N VAL A 141 -23.75 6.26 2.12
CA VAL A 141 -24.22 7.15 3.20
C VAL A 141 -23.80 8.61 2.95
N ARG A 142 -22.55 8.83 2.52
CA ARG A 142 -22.02 10.17 2.23
C ARG A 142 -22.74 10.84 1.05
N GLU A 143 -22.99 10.11 -0.04
CA GLU A 143 -23.72 10.62 -1.19
C GLU A 143 -25.18 10.97 -0.85
N GLN A 144 -25.83 10.18 -0.01
CA GLN A 144 -27.18 10.48 0.47
C GLN A 144 -27.22 11.71 1.38
N SER A 145 -26.16 11.93 2.18
CA SER A 145 -26.05 13.12 3.05
C SER A 145 -25.80 14.43 2.28
N LEU A 146 -25.17 14.36 1.11
CA LEU A 146 -24.88 15.53 0.26
C LEU A 146 -26.06 15.94 -0.64
N LYS A 147 -27.09 15.10 -0.74
CA LYS A 147 -28.32 15.37 -1.52
C LYS A 147 -29.47 15.96 -0.69
N LYS A 148 -29.27 16.15 0.62
CA LYS A 148 -30.20 16.84 1.53
C LYS A 148 -29.70 18.25 1.80
#